data_AF-A0A453BMG1-F1
#
_entry.id   AF-A0A453BMG1-F1
#
_cell.length_a   1.000
_cell.length_b   1.000
_cell.length_c   1.000
_cell.angle_alpha   90.00
_cell.angle_beta   90.00
_cell.angle_gamma   90.00
#
_symmetry.space_group_name_H-M   'P 1'
#
loop_
_entity.id
_entity.type
_entity.pdbx_description
1 polymer ?
#
loop_
_entity_poly.entity_id
_entity_poly.type
_entity_poly.pdbx_seq_one_letter_code
_entity_poly.pdbx_strand_id
1 'polypeptide(L)'
;TFVTKLVEVLSVAPPRLKKEIIGSIPEIVGDQSHAAVVSALEKLLQEDSQVVVAVLDTLSNLNLDALLQEQAVTVAISCIRTIHADQMPHLLRFLLLSATPANVGRIISQIREQLKFVGVVDPRAARSKKLKGKASATSTDGAILDALRSGLRFKNMLCEAFLKELKLVDHARDHKVIDVWLIMLIYANGGALQKSAEKILKSKILQGYIRETLFHQCIHGNTEIVKDNFMSYLSVSDYLLACKEDKAREFATYLFTALFEEFSDTFSRQELVGSLITHIGSGVSYEVSSALDIMISLTSNNSEELIPIASHITGYFRLSGEFS
;
A
#
# COMPACT_ATOMS: atom_id res chain seq x y z
N THR A 1 -27.18 -30.61 18.87
CA THR A 1 -27.71 -29.61 17.89
C THR A 1 -26.96 -29.70 16.57
N PHE A 2 -27.51 -29.15 15.48
CA PHE A 2 -26.88 -29.15 14.14
C PHE A 2 -25.41 -28.71 14.18
N VAL A 3 -25.12 -27.64 14.91
CA VAL A 3 -23.76 -27.08 15.05
C VAL A 3 -22.77 -28.06 15.68
N THR A 4 -23.14 -28.78 16.75
CA THR A 4 -22.30 -29.84 17.33
C THR A 4 -21.94 -30.92 16.31
N LYS A 5 -22.91 -31.38 15.52
CA LYS A 5 -22.65 -32.38 14.47
C LYS A 5 -21.79 -31.82 13.35
N LEU A 6 -21.98 -30.56 12.99
CA LEU A 6 -21.15 -29.85 12.02
C LEU A 6 -19.70 -29.79 12.49
N VAL A 7 -19.45 -29.41 13.74
CA VAL A 7 -18.11 -29.37 14.35
C VAL A 7 -17.47 -30.75 14.41
N GLU A 8 -18.23 -31.78 14.81
CA GLU A 8 -17.77 -33.17 14.80
C GLU A 8 -17.34 -33.60 13.39
N VAL A 9 -18.18 -33.35 12.37
CA VAL A 9 -17.87 -33.67 10.97
C VAL A 9 -16.65 -32.90 10.48
N LEU A 10 -16.56 -31.60 10.79
CA LEU A 10 -15.40 -30.78 10.41
C LEU A 10 -14.12 -31.33 11.04
N SER A 11 -14.14 -31.82 12.29
CA SER A 11 -12.94 -32.35 12.95
C SER A 11 -12.36 -33.61 12.29
N VAL A 12 -13.19 -34.40 11.61
CA VAL A 12 -12.77 -35.65 10.94
C VAL A 12 -12.69 -35.54 9.41
N ALA A 13 -13.17 -34.44 8.82
CA ALA A 13 -13.25 -34.28 7.38
C ALA A 13 -11.86 -34.06 6.73
N PRO A 14 -11.62 -34.63 5.53
CA PRO A 14 -10.44 -34.29 4.73
C PRO A 14 -10.40 -32.80 4.38
N PRO A 15 -9.22 -32.19 4.16
CA PRO A 15 -9.09 -30.74 3.97
C PRO A 15 -9.94 -30.14 2.85
N ARG A 16 -10.11 -30.86 1.73
CA ARG A 16 -10.95 -30.41 0.60
C ARG A 16 -12.43 -30.35 1.00
N LEU A 17 -12.93 -31.44 1.58
CA LEU A 17 -14.31 -31.53 2.02
C LEU A 17 -14.60 -30.54 3.16
N LYS A 18 -13.63 -30.33 4.06
CA LYS A 18 -13.73 -29.34 5.15
C LYS A 18 -14.01 -27.93 4.60
N LYS A 19 -13.31 -27.52 3.53
CA LYS A 19 -13.53 -26.21 2.87
C LYS A 19 -14.91 -26.11 2.20
N GLU A 20 -15.33 -27.15 1.51
CA GLU A 20 -16.66 -27.19 0.86
C GLU A 20 -17.78 -27.10 1.89
N ILE A 21 -17.70 -27.89 2.97
CA ILE A 21 -18.67 -27.84 4.06
C ILE A 21 -18.72 -26.44 4.66
N ILE A 22 -17.57 -25.81 4.93
CA ILE A 22 -17.50 -24.45 5.49
C ILE A 22 -18.16 -23.44 4.56
N GLY A 23 -17.88 -23.52 3.24
CA GLY A 23 -18.44 -22.61 2.25
C GLY A 23 -19.97 -22.70 2.12
N SER A 24 -20.56 -23.88 2.37
CA SER A 24 -22.01 -24.08 2.34
C SER A 24 -22.73 -23.72 3.64
N ILE A 25 -22.02 -23.40 4.73
CA ILE A 25 -22.62 -23.02 6.02
C ILE A 25 -23.68 -21.91 5.90
N PRO A 26 -23.46 -20.80 5.15
CA PRO A 26 -24.43 -19.72 5.04
C PRO A 26 -25.77 -20.15 4.42
N GLU A 27 -25.78 -21.20 3.59
CA GLU A 27 -26.98 -21.72 2.94
C GLU A 27 -27.73 -22.72 3.82
N ILE A 28 -27.03 -23.40 4.72
CA ILE A 28 -27.58 -24.50 5.54
C ILE A 28 -28.09 -24.00 6.90
N VAL A 29 -27.50 -22.92 7.41
CA VAL A 29 -27.75 -22.45 8.78
C VAL A 29 -28.76 -21.32 8.78
N GLY A 30 -29.78 -21.43 9.64
CA GLY A 30 -30.70 -20.33 9.95
C GLY A 30 -30.18 -19.42 11.06
N ASP A 31 -30.66 -18.17 11.09
CA ASP A 31 -30.21 -17.08 11.96
C ASP A 31 -30.08 -17.47 13.45
N GLN A 32 -30.97 -18.32 13.96
CA GLN A 32 -30.96 -18.80 15.34
C GLN A 32 -29.68 -19.56 15.77
N SER A 33 -28.85 -19.99 14.80
CA SER A 33 -27.61 -20.74 15.07
C SER A 33 -26.34 -19.96 14.77
N HIS A 34 -26.43 -18.69 14.35
CA HIS A 34 -25.27 -17.86 13.98
C HIS A 34 -24.24 -17.75 15.11
N ALA A 35 -24.67 -17.51 16.35
CA ALA A 35 -23.74 -17.37 17.48
C ALA A 35 -22.87 -18.64 17.71
N ALA A 36 -23.50 -19.81 17.64
CA ALA A 36 -22.79 -21.08 17.82
C ALA A 36 -21.87 -21.40 16.63
N VAL A 37 -22.28 -21.03 15.41
CA VAL A 37 -21.48 -21.20 14.19
C VAL A 37 -20.27 -20.28 14.19
N VAL A 38 -20.45 -19.00 14.53
CA VAL A 38 -19.34 -18.03 14.64
C VAL A 38 -18.31 -18.53 15.64
N SER A 39 -18.73 -18.97 16.84
CA SER A 39 -17.80 -19.52 17.84
C SER A 39 -17.04 -20.76 17.34
N ALA A 40 -17.69 -21.63 16.57
CA ALA A 40 -17.04 -22.79 15.97
C ALA A 40 -16.03 -22.40 14.86
N LEU A 41 -16.41 -21.45 14.01
CA LEU A 41 -15.56 -20.94 12.93
C LEU A 41 -14.33 -20.20 13.47
N GLU A 42 -14.49 -19.44 14.56
CA GLU A 42 -13.39 -18.76 15.26
C GLU A 42 -12.36 -19.77 15.80
N LYS A 43 -12.84 -20.86 16.41
CA LYS A 43 -11.97 -21.92 16.90
C LYS A 43 -11.19 -22.56 15.75
N LEU A 44 -11.85 -22.83 14.62
CA LEU A 44 -11.20 -23.36 13.42
C LEU A 44 -10.16 -22.40 12.83
N LEU A 45 -10.41 -21.08 12.88
CA LEU A 45 -9.46 -20.07 12.41
C LEU A 45 -8.14 -20.09 13.19
N GLN A 46 -8.19 -20.47 14.47
CA GLN A 46 -7.01 -20.59 15.34
C GLN A 46 -6.30 -21.94 15.21
N GLU A 47 -7.05 -23.00 14.93
CA GLU A 47 -6.53 -24.39 14.93
C GLU A 47 -6.01 -24.86 13.57
N ASP A 48 -6.61 -24.40 12.46
CA ASP A 48 -6.34 -24.94 11.12
C ASP A 48 -6.12 -23.82 10.09
N SER A 49 -4.85 -23.60 9.72
CA SER A 49 -4.50 -22.58 8.74
C SER A 49 -4.99 -22.88 7.33
N GLN A 50 -5.37 -24.13 7.01
CA GLN A 50 -5.80 -24.48 5.65
C GLN A 50 -7.21 -23.97 5.33
N VAL A 51 -8.03 -23.74 6.35
CA VAL A 51 -9.44 -23.32 6.19
C VAL A 51 -9.67 -21.82 6.34
N VAL A 52 -8.63 -21.04 6.68
CA VAL A 52 -8.73 -19.61 6.97
C VAL A 52 -9.51 -18.83 5.91
N VAL A 53 -9.19 -19.04 4.63
CA VAL A 53 -9.88 -18.36 3.53
C VAL A 53 -11.37 -18.72 3.48
N ALA A 54 -11.68 -20.02 3.55
CA ALA A 54 -13.07 -20.48 3.55
C ALA A 54 -13.86 -19.95 4.75
N VAL A 55 -13.24 -19.90 5.93
CA VAL A 55 -13.85 -19.35 7.15
C VAL A 55 -14.15 -17.86 6.99
N LEU A 56 -13.19 -17.07 6.47
CA LEU A 56 -13.39 -15.63 6.26
C LEU A 56 -14.46 -15.33 5.22
N ASP A 57 -14.51 -16.10 4.12
CA ASP A 57 -15.55 -15.98 3.10
C ASP A 57 -16.93 -16.32 3.68
N THR A 58 -17.02 -17.40 4.46
CA THR A 58 -18.25 -17.77 5.17
C THR A 58 -18.70 -16.69 6.14
N LEU A 59 -17.79 -16.15 6.96
CA LEU A 59 -18.12 -15.04 7.88
C LEU A 59 -18.58 -13.78 7.16
N SER A 60 -18.06 -13.52 5.96
CA SER A 60 -18.49 -12.39 5.11
C SER A 60 -19.90 -12.58 4.54
N ASN A 61 -20.28 -13.83 4.27
CA ASN A 61 -21.56 -14.18 3.64
C ASN A 61 -22.69 -14.44 4.67
N LEU A 62 -22.35 -14.65 5.94
CA LEU A 62 -23.33 -14.76 7.01
C LEU A 62 -23.94 -13.38 7.30
N ASN A 63 -25.27 -13.32 7.40
CA ASN A 63 -25.98 -12.12 7.84
C ASN A 63 -25.90 -12.00 9.38
N LEU A 64 -24.71 -11.63 9.86
CA LEU A 64 -24.42 -11.51 11.30
C LEU A 64 -25.03 -10.22 11.87
N ASP A 65 -25.49 -10.30 13.12
CA ASP A 65 -25.80 -9.10 13.88
C ASP A 65 -24.51 -8.31 14.22
N ALA A 66 -24.67 -7.08 14.68
CA ALA A 66 -23.53 -6.19 14.97
C ALA A 66 -22.57 -6.75 16.04
N LEU A 67 -23.07 -7.54 17.00
CA LEU A 67 -22.27 -8.08 18.09
C LEU A 67 -21.41 -9.25 17.59
N LEU A 68 -22.02 -10.16 16.82
CA LEU A 68 -21.32 -11.28 16.19
C LEU A 68 -20.33 -10.80 15.13
N GLN A 69 -20.67 -9.77 14.36
CA GLN A 69 -19.75 -9.18 13.39
C GLN A 69 -18.52 -8.58 14.09
N GLU A 70 -18.71 -7.86 15.20
CA GLU A 70 -17.61 -7.27 15.96
C GLU A 70 -16.71 -8.34 16.61
N GLN A 71 -17.30 -9.45 17.05
CA GLN A 71 -16.57 -10.62 17.53
C GLN A 71 -15.70 -11.23 16.42
N ALA A 72 -16.29 -11.48 15.25
CA ALA A 72 -15.58 -12.01 14.08
C ALA A 72 -14.42 -11.09 13.63
N VAL A 73 -14.63 -9.77 13.63
CA VAL A 73 -13.58 -8.77 13.35
C VAL A 73 -12.47 -8.82 14.40
N THR A 74 -12.82 -8.95 15.68
CA THR A 74 -11.83 -9.03 16.77
C THR A 74 -10.93 -10.25 16.61
N VAL A 75 -11.52 -11.41 16.28
CA VAL A 75 -10.77 -12.64 16.04
C VAL A 75 -9.90 -12.52 14.78
N ALA A 76 -10.44 -11.99 13.68
CA ALA A 76 -9.68 -11.75 12.45
C ALA A 76 -8.47 -10.81 12.67
N ILE A 77 -8.63 -9.75 13.48
CA ILE A 77 -7.53 -8.86 13.87
C ILE A 77 -6.42 -9.64 14.58
N SER A 78 -6.77 -10.56 15.49
CA SER A 78 -5.79 -11.36 16.22
C SER A 78 -4.95 -12.28 15.31
N CYS A 79 -5.50 -12.64 14.14
CA CYS A 79 -4.84 -13.48 13.14
C CYS A 79 -3.82 -12.74 12.27
N ILE A 80 -3.79 -11.40 12.25
CA ILE A 80 -2.86 -10.64 11.38
C ILE A 80 -1.41 -11.05 11.64
N ARG A 81 -1.04 -11.34 12.89
CA ARG A 81 0.33 -11.74 13.24
C ARG A 81 0.68 -13.18 12.86
N THR A 82 -0.30 -14.09 12.82
CA THR A 82 -0.08 -15.55 12.73
C THR A 82 -0.43 -16.15 11.38
N ILE A 83 -1.18 -15.41 10.55
CA ILE A 83 -1.62 -15.88 9.23
C ILE A 83 -0.45 -16.05 8.27
N HIS A 84 -0.54 -17.04 7.38
CA HIS A 84 0.43 -17.22 6.31
C HIS A 84 0.32 -16.09 5.27
N ALA A 85 1.45 -15.74 4.65
CA ALA A 85 1.54 -14.59 3.76
C ALA A 85 0.60 -14.70 2.53
N ASP A 86 0.39 -15.91 2.01
CA ASP A 86 -0.52 -16.21 0.89
C ASP A 86 -2.00 -15.95 1.20
N GLN A 87 -2.37 -16.03 2.48
CA GLN A 87 -3.73 -15.83 2.96
C GLN A 87 -3.98 -14.40 3.46
N MET A 88 -2.92 -13.62 3.70
CA MET A 88 -3.00 -12.23 4.17
C MET A 88 -3.95 -11.34 3.33
N PRO A 89 -3.94 -11.38 1.98
CA PRO A 89 -4.86 -10.55 1.18
C PRO A 89 -6.34 -10.81 1.50
N HIS A 90 -6.72 -12.06 1.80
CA HIS A 90 -8.09 -12.45 2.11
C HIS A 90 -8.51 -11.93 3.49
N LEU A 91 -7.61 -12.02 4.47
CA LEU A 91 -7.83 -11.44 5.80
C LEU A 91 -8.00 -9.92 5.73
N LEU A 92 -7.14 -9.24 4.99
CA LEU A 92 -7.24 -7.79 4.81
C LEU A 92 -8.53 -7.41 4.11
N ARG A 93 -8.95 -8.13 3.05
CA ARG A 93 -10.25 -7.90 2.39
C ARG A 93 -11.41 -8.02 3.38
N PHE A 94 -11.45 -9.08 4.18
CA PHE A 94 -12.48 -9.26 5.20
C PHE A 94 -12.50 -8.08 6.19
N LEU A 95 -11.35 -7.70 6.75
CA LEU A 95 -11.25 -6.63 7.73
C LEU A 95 -11.70 -5.27 7.15
N LEU A 96 -11.24 -4.92 5.95
CA LEU A 96 -11.58 -3.65 5.32
C LEU A 96 -13.07 -3.60 4.92
N LEU A 97 -13.64 -4.72 4.43
CA LEU A 97 -15.06 -4.83 4.11
C LEU A 97 -15.96 -4.87 5.35
N SER A 98 -15.48 -5.38 6.48
CA SER A 98 -16.20 -5.40 7.76
C SER A 98 -16.00 -4.16 8.62
N ALA A 99 -15.22 -3.17 8.14
CA ALA A 99 -14.98 -1.94 8.89
C ALA A 99 -16.26 -1.11 9.11
N THR A 100 -16.48 -0.71 10.35
CA THR A 100 -17.56 0.15 10.85
C THR A 100 -16.97 1.35 11.60
N PRO A 101 -17.74 2.43 11.85
CA PRO A 101 -17.23 3.60 12.59
C PRO A 101 -16.70 3.25 13.99
N ALA A 102 -17.19 2.17 14.60
CA ALA A 102 -16.76 1.72 15.93
C ALA A 102 -15.41 1.01 15.92
N ASN A 103 -15.10 0.23 14.87
CA ASN A 103 -13.92 -0.64 14.84
C ASN A 103 -12.81 -0.20 13.88
N VAL A 104 -13.08 0.78 13.00
CA VAL A 104 -12.13 1.20 11.96
C VAL A 104 -10.77 1.63 12.50
N GLY A 105 -10.73 2.37 13.61
CA GLY A 105 -9.45 2.76 14.23
C GLY A 105 -8.66 1.53 14.69
N ARG A 106 -9.31 0.56 15.34
CA ARG A 106 -8.64 -0.67 15.76
C ARG A 106 -8.10 -1.46 14.57
N ILE A 107 -8.85 -1.55 13.48
CA ILE A 107 -8.41 -2.23 12.26
C ILE A 107 -7.14 -1.55 11.70
N ILE A 108 -7.16 -0.22 11.56
CA ILE A 108 -6.02 0.52 11.00
C ILE A 108 -4.78 0.43 11.90
N SER A 109 -4.91 0.68 13.20
CA SER A 109 -3.80 0.54 14.16
C SER A 109 -3.18 -0.85 14.09
N GLN A 110 -3.99 -1.92 14.03
CA GLN A 110 -3.48 -3.29 13.98
C GLN A 110 -2.82 -3.63 12.64
N ILE A 111 -3.33 -3.12 11.52
CA ILE A 111 -2.64 -3.22 10.23
C ILE A 111 -1.28 -2.52 10.29
N ARG A 112 -1.19 -1.29 10.81
CA ARG A 112 0.07 -0.55 10.94
C ARG A 112 1.06 -1.23 11.90
N GLU A 113 0.56 -1.83 12.97
CA GLU A 113 1.37 -2.47 13.99
C GLU A 113 1.92 -3.82 13.55
N GLN A 114 1.07 -4.67 12.99
CA GLN A 114 1.34 -6.09 12.83
C GLN A 114 1.63 -6.52 11.39
N LEU A 115 1.24 -5.73 10.38
CA LEU A 115 1.48 -6.11 8.99
C LEU A 115 2.98 -6.01 8.67
N LYS A 116 3.61 -7.17 8.49
CA LYS A 116 5.00 -7.27 8.04
C LYS A 116 5.01 -7.27 6.52
N PHE A 117 5.34 -6.12 5.94
CA PHE A 117 5.57 -6.03 4.50
C PHE A 117 6.96 -6.60 4.16
N VAL A 118 7.08 -7.44 3.13
CA VAL A 118 8.38 -7.97 2.68
C VAL A 118 9.08 -6.92 1.80
N GLY A 119 9.24 -5.70 2.33
CA GLY A 119 10.14 -4.68 1.75
C GLY A 119 11.61 -4.91 2.09
N VAL A 120 11.93 -5.95 2.88
CA VAL A 120 13.30 -6.33 3.20
C VAL A 120 13.79 -7.29 2.11
N VAL A 121 14.11 -6.74 0.94
CA VAL A 121 14.96 -7.45 0.00
C VAL A 121 16.33 -7.57 0.66
N ASP A 122 16.74 -8.77 1.04
CA ASP A 122 18.12 -9.04 1.41
C ASP A 122 19.02 -8.57 0.24
N PRO A 123 19.98 -7.65 0.46
CA PRO A 123 20.86 -7.16 -0.59
C PRO A 123 21.60 -8.27 -1.35
N ARG A 124 21.66 -9.49 -0.80
CA ARG A 124 22.22 -10.67 -1.45
C ARG A 124 21.33 -11.27 -2.54
N ALA A 125 20.01 -11.07 -2.50
CA ALA A 125 19.08 -11.59 -3.51
C ALA A 125 19.09 -10.75 -4.81
N ALA A 126 19.40 -9.45 -4.71
CA ALA A 126 19.43 -8.52 -5.84
C ALA A 126 20.52 -8.85 -6.89
N ARG A 127 21.59 -9.56 -6.51
CA ARG A 127 22.69 -9.92 -7.44
C ARG A 127 22.40 -11.12 -8.35
N SER A 128 21.31 -11.87 -8.14
CA SER A 128 21.04 -13.09 -8.94
C SER A 128 20.08 -12.92 -10.12
N LYS A 129 19.49 -11.72 -10.32
CA LYS A 129 18.44 -11.47 -11.34
C LYS A 129 18.89 -11.58 -12.81
N LYS A 130 20.16 -11.93 -13.12
CA LYS A 130 20.60 -12.11 -14.52
C LYS A 130 20.33 -13.50 -15.12
N LEU A 131 19.87 -14.50 -14.37
CA LEU A 131 19.58 -15.82 -14.95
C LEU A 131 18.48 -16.59 -14.20
N LYS A 132 17.21 -16.30 -14.51
CA LYS A 132 16.16 -17.33 -14.71
C LYS A 132 14.85 -16.69 -15.13
N GLY A 133 14.20 -17.32 -16.10
CA GLY A 133 13.06 -16.78 -16.82
C GLY A 133 11.77 -16.71 -16.01
N LYS A 134 10.88 -15.84 -16.51
CA LYS A 134 9.42 -16.01 -16.57
C LYS A 134 8.81 -16.93 -15.48
N ALA A 135 8.78 -16.40 -14.26
CA ALA A 135 7.79 -16.68 -13.22
C ALA A 135 7.84 -15.43 -12.31
N SER A 136 6.76 -14.77 -11.96
CA SER A 136 5.60 -15.34 -11.28
C SER A 136 4.44 -14.37 -11.36
N ALA A 137 3.21 -14.89 -11.36
CA ALA A 137 2.02 -14.16 -10.95
C ALA A 137 2.33 -13.34 -9.67
N THR A 138 1.82 -12.10 -9.63
CA THR A 138 1.73 -11.19 -8.47
C THR A 138 2.47 -11.69 -7.23
N SER A 139 3.61 -11.08 -6.92
CA SER A 139 4.27 -11.31 -5.62
C SER A 139 3.24 -11.19 -4.50
N THR A 140 3.39 -11.98 -3.43
CA THR A 140 2.46 -11.97 -2.29
C THR A 140 2.23 -10.56 -1.76
N ASP A 141 3.27 -9.72 -1.78
CA ASP A 141 3.20 -8.29 -1.44
C ASP A 141 2.32 -7.45 -2.39
N GLY A 142 2.35 -7.74 -3.70
CA GLY A 142 1.46 -7.13 -4.68
C GLY A 142 -0.01 -7.45 -4.39
N ALA A 143 -0.32 -8.71 -4.09
CA ALA A 143 -1.69 -9.10 -3.72
C ALA A 143 -2.17 -8.45 -2.39
N ILE A 144 -1.25 -8.27 -1.43
CA ILE A 144 -1.53 -7.54 -0.17
C ILE A 144 -1.87 -6.07 -0.48
N LEU A 145 -1.06 -5.41 -1.31
CA LEU A 145 -1.32 -4.02 -1.68
C LEU A 145 -2.59 -3.86 -2.53
N ASP A 146 -2.90 -4.82 -3.41
CA ASP A 146 -4.15 -4.82 -4.15
C ASP A 146 -5.37 -4.92 -3.21
N ALA A 147 -5.29 -5.78 -2.19
CA ALA A 147 -6.32 -5.88 -1.17
C ALA A 147 -6.50 -4.57 -0.39
N LEU A 148 -5.40 -3.93 0.03
CA LEU A 148 -5.42 -2.63 0.71
C LEU A 148 -5.99 -1.53 -0.21
N ARG A 149 -5.50 -1.43 -1.45
CA ARG A 149 -5.94 -0.46 -2.46
C ARG A 149 -7.43 -0.57 -2.70
N SER A 150 -7.92 -1.80 -2.93
CA SER A 150 -9.34 -2.10 -3.10
C SER A 150 -10.14 -1.62 -1.89
N GLY A 151 -9.77 -2.04 -0.67
CA GLY A 151 -10.51 -1.67 0.54
C GLY A 151 -10.56 -0.16 0.79
N LEU A 152 -9.43 0.53 0.64
CA LEU A 152 -9.34 1.98 0.83
C LEU A 152 -10.16 2.76 -0.22
N ARG A 153 -10.23 2.27 -1.45
CA ARG A 153 -11.02 2.91 -2.52
C ARG A 153 -12.52 2.84 -2.27
N PHE A 154 -13.01 1.76 -1.65
CA PHE A 154 -14.45 1.57 -1.43
C PHE A 154 -14.99 2.29 -0.19
N LYS A 155 -14.15 2.59 0.80
CA LYS A 155 -14.59 3.18 2.08
C LYS A 155 -13.69 4.34 2.52
N ASN A 156 -14.15 5.57 2.25
CA ASN A 156 -13.46 6.79 2.67
C ASN A 156 -13.19 6.85 4.19
N MET A 157 -14.06 6.26 5.02
CA MET A 157 -13.85 6.18 6.46
C MET A 157 -12.54 5.48 6.86
N LEU A 158 -12.06 4.50 6.07
CA LEU A 158 -10.77 3.84 6.31
C LEU A 158 -9.62 4.82 6.06
N CYS A 159 -9.69 5.57 4.95
CA CYS A 159 -8.73 6.60 4.60
C CYS A 159 -8.67 7.69 5.67
N GLU A 160 -9.84 8.20 6.10
CA GLU A 160 -9.94 9.23 7.14
C GLU A 160 -9.38 8.75 8.48
N ALA A 161 -9.71 7.52 8.89
CA ALA A 161 -9.17 6.93 10.11
C ALA A 161 -7.64 6.79 10.05
N PHE A 162 -7.10 6.33 8.92
CA PHE A 162 -5.66 6.24 8.74
C PHE A 162 -4.98 7.61 8.76
N LEU A 163 -5.49 8.60 8.03
CA LEU A 163 -4.93 9.95 8.04
C LEU A 163 -4.98 10.56 9.45
N LYS A 164 -6.05 10.31 10.21
CA LYS A 164 -6.17 10.75 11.61
C LYS A 164 -5.12 10.09 12.50
N GLU A 165 -4.93 8.77 12.38
CA GLU A 165 -3.89 8.06 13.14
C GLU A 165 -2.49 8.55 12.77
N LEU A 166 -2.18 8.63 11.48
CA LEU A 166 -0.87 9.05 11.00
C LEU A 166 -0.52 10.46 11.48
N LYS A 167 -1.52 11.35 11.56
CA LYS A 167 -1.33 12.70 12.11
C LYS A 167 -0.88 12.69 13.57
N LEU A 168 -1.34 11.74 14.38
CA LEU A 168 -1.04 11.61 15.81
C LEU A 168 0.33 10.95 16.10
N VAL A 169 0.97 10.35 15.10
CA VAL A 169 2.27 9.70 15.28
C VAL A 169 3.37 10.75 15.29
N ASP A 170 3.95 11.02 16.46
CA ASP A 170 4.89 12.13 16.65
C ASP A 170 6.36 11.71 16.84
N HIS A 171 6.69 10.46 16.48
CA HIS A 171 8.07 9.98 16.53
C HIS A 171 8.46 9.23 15.28
N ALA A 172 9.66 9.52 14.76
CA ALA A 172 10.18 8.88 13.56
C ALA A 172 10.30 7.35 13.66
N ARG A 173 10.51 6.81 14.87
CA ARG A 173 10.61 5.36 15.11
C ARG A 173 9.27 4.62 14.99
N ASP A 174 8.17 5.35 15.14
CA ASP A 174 6.82 4.79 15.10
C ASP A 174 6.25 4.78 13.67
N HIS A 175 6.95 5.46 12.74
CA HIS A 175 6.65 5.38 11.31
C HIS A 175 7.31 4.15 10.67
N LYS A 176 6.55 3.46 9.84
CA LYS A 176 6.96 2.22 9.15
C LYS A 176 6.73 2.32 7.65
N VAL A 177 7.32 1.40 6.88
CA VAL A 177 7.14 1.28 5.42
C VAL A 177 5.65 1.20 5.03
N ILE A 178 4.84 0.51 5.85
CA ILE A 178 3.39 0.42 5.60
C ILE A 178 2.68 1.79 5.66
N ASP A 179 3.19 2.74 6.44
CA ASP A 179 2.61 4.08 6.49
C ASP A 179 2.80 4.82 5.16
N VAL A 180 3.97 4.64 4.53
CA VAL A 180 4.25 5.19 3.21
C VAL A 180 3.37 4.53 2.16
N TRP A 181 3.23 3.20 2.17
CA TRP A 181 2.31 2.52 1.25
C TRP A 181 0.86 3.00 1.40
N LEU A 182 0.34 3.05 2.62
CA LEU A 182 -1.03 3.46 2.87
C LEU A 182 -1.28 4.93 2.46
N ILE A 183 -0.35 5.85 2.78
CA ILE A 183 -0.52 7.25 2.37
C ILE A 183 -0.44 7.41 0.85
N MET A 184 0.43 6.65 0.16
CA MET A 184 0.52 6.68 -1.31
C MET A 184 -0.72 6.08 -1.98
N LEU A 185 -1.31 5.02 -1.41
CA LEU A 185 -2.58 4.48 -1.90
C LEU A 185 -3.74 5.46 -1.72
N ILE A 186 -3.79 6.18 -0.59
CA ILE A 186 -4.80 7.23 -0.37
C ILE A 186 -4.58 8.41 -1.32
N TYR A 187 -3.32 8.78 -1.56
CA TYR A 187 -2.96 9.80 -2.52
C TYR A 187 -3.48 9.46 -3.91
N ALA A 188 -3.25 8.22 -4.36
CA ALA A 188 -3.68 7.71 -5.67
C ALA A 188 -5.21 7.73 -5.88
N ASN A 189 -6.01 7.68 -4.81
CA ASN A 189 -7.47 7.77 -4.90
C ASN A 189 -7.97 9.16 -5.31
N GLY A 190 -7.15 10.22 -5.14
CA GLY A 190 -7.49 11.59 -5.53
C GLY A 190 -8.45 12.33 -4.59
N GLY A 191 -8.96 13.47 -5.06
CA GLY A 191 -10.02 14.24 -4.40
C GLY A 191 -9.61 14.94 -3.10
N ALA A 192 -10.54 15.05 -2.14
CA ALA A 192 -10.31 15.75 -0.87
C ALA A 192 -9.29 15.03 0.04
N LEU A 193 -9.22 13.70 -0.06
CA LEU A 193 -8.32 12.86 0.72
C LEU A 193 -6.87 13.00 0.23
N GLN A 194 -6.64 13.15 -1.08
CA GLN A 194 -5.31 13.45 -1.63
C GLN A 194 -4.73 14.72 -1.03
N LYS A 195 -5.49 15.84 -1.02
CA LYS A 195 -5.03 17.11 -0.42
C LYS A 195 -4.76 17.00 1.08
N SER A 196 -5.50 16.15 1.77
CA SER A 196 -5.26 15.87 3.20
C SER A 196 -3.99 15.05 3.41
N ALA A 197 -3.77 14.04 2.57
CA ALA A 197 -2.56 13.23 2.54
C ALA A 197 -1.32 14.09 2.25
N GLU A 198 -1.38 14.99 1.25
CA GLU A 198 -0.31 15.96 0.93
C GLU A 198 0.13 16.78 2.14
N LYS A 199 -0.84 17.41 2.81
CA LYS A 199 -0.56 18.28 3.96
C LYS A 199 0.04 17.49 5.11
N ILE A 200 -0.46 16.29 5.38
CA ILE A 200 0.06 15.42 6.45
C ILE A 200 1.47 14.96 6.10
N LEU A 201 1.69 14.48 4.87
CA LEU A 201 2.99 14.02 4.40
C LEU A 201 4.04 15.13 4.51
N LYS A 202 3.73 16.32 3.97
CA LYS A 202 4.60 17.51 4.09
C LYS A 202 4.90 17.83 5.55
N SER A 203 3.87 17.90 6.40
CA SER A 203 4.06 18.20 7.82
C SER A 203 5.00 17.19 8.50
N LYS A 204 4.85 15.90 8.21
CA LYS A 204 5.68 14.84 8.81
C LYS A 204 7.10 14.80 8.26
N ILE A 205 7.31 15.18 6.99
CA ILE A 205 8.64 15.38 6.41
C ILE A 205 9.34 16.58 7.06
N LEU A 206 8.66 17.72 7.18
CA LEU A 206 9.23 18.93 7.79
C LEU A 206 9.62 18.73 9.26
N GLN A 207 8.85 17.91 9.98
CA GLN A 207 9.14 17.48 11.35
C GLN A 207 10.27 16.44 11.45
N GLY A 208 10.71 15.85 10.33
CA GLY A 208 11.72 14.80 10.28
C GLY A 208 11.23 13.44 10.80
N TYR A 209 9.91 13.24 10.86
CA TYR A 209 9.29 12.00 11.31
C TYR A 209 9.25 10.96 10.18
N ILE A 210 8.88 11.40 8.97
CA ILE A 210 9.02 10.59 7.76
C ILE A 210 10.36 10.94 7.11
N ARG A 211 11.25 9.94 7.03
CA ARG A 211 12.60 10.06 6.44
C ARG A 211 12.67 9.38 5.09
N GLU A 212 13.64 9.81 4.29
CA GLU A 212 13.97 9.25 2.98
C GLU A 212 14.15 7.72 3.03
N THR A 213 14.71 7.19 4.12
CA THR A 213 14.89 5.75 4.33
C THR A 213 13.60 4.93 4.23
N LEU A 214 12.44 5.50 4.58
CA LEU A 214 11.17 4.81 4.44
C LEU A 214 10.76 4.71 2.97
N PHE A 215 10.92 5.80 2.21
CA PHE A 215 10.67 5.81 0.77
C PHE A 215 11.69 4.96 0.01
N HIS A 216 12.95 4.92 0.47
CA HIS A 216 13.97 4.01 -0.07
C HIS A 216 13.49 2.56 -0.05
N GLN A 217 12.95 2.12 1.09
CA GLN A 217 12.45 0.75 1.28
C GLN A 217 11.17 0.47 0.48
N CYS A 218 10.39 1.50 0.15
CA CYS A 218 9.23 1.37 -0.72
C CYS A 218 9.63 1.28 -2.20
N ILE A 219 10.53 2.17 -2.65
CA ILE A 219 10.88 2.33 -4.06
C ILE A 219 11.84 1.24 -4.51
N HIS A 220 12.97 1.09 -3.83
CA HIS A 220 14.04 0.22 -4.29
C HIS A 220 13.73 -1.26 -4.10
N GLY A 221 13.81 -2.03 -5.19
CA GLY A 221 13.57 -3.48 -5.18
C GLY A 221 12.11 -3.89 -5.34
N ASN A 222 11.17 -2.93 -5.38
CA ASN A 222 9.73 -3.17 -5.54
C ASN A 222 9.19 -2.58 -6.86
N THR A 223 10.02 -2.50 -7.91
CA THR A 223 9.71 -1.85 -9.20
C THR A 223 8.31 -2.18 -9.72
N GLU A 224 7.90 -3.46 -9.70
CA GLU A 224 6.59 -3.90 -10.22
C GLU A 224 5.41 -3.30 -9.45
N ILE A 225 5.54 -3.20 -8.13
CA ILE A 225 4.50 -2.67 -7.23
C ILE A 225 4.44 -1.14 -7.31
N VAL A 226 5.61 -0.51 -7.37
CA VAL A 226 5.74 0.95 -7.44
C VAL A 226 5.28 1.46 -8.79
N LYS A 227 5.47 0.68 -9.87
CA LYS A 227 5.07 1.05 -11.24
C LYS A 227 3.60 1.45 -11.33
N ASP A 228 2.71 0.70 -10.69
CA ASP A 228 1.26 0.98 -10.69
C ASP A 228 0.91 2.30 -9.99
N ASN A 229 1.79 2.78 -9.11
CA ASN A 229 1.61 4.01 -8.35
C ASN A 229 2.65 5.09 -8.74
N PHE A 230 3.38 4.91 -9.85
CA PHE A 230 4.50 5.78 -10.24
C PHE A 230 4.08 7.25 -10.31
N MET A 231 2.94 7.51 -10.95
CA MET A 231 2.39 8.86 -11.09
C MET A 231 2.05 9.51 -9.75
N SER A 232 1.66 8.72 -8.75
CA SER A 232 1.42 9.25 -7.40
C SER A 232 2.73 9.65 -6.73
N TYR A 233 3.79 8.85 -6.86
CA TYR A 233 5.12 9.23 -6.34
C TYR A 233 5.70 10.45 -7.05
N LEU A 234 5.55 10.54 -8.37
CA LEU A 234 5.95 11.70 -9.14
C LEU A 234 5.17 12.96 -8.70
N SER A 235 3.84 12.87 -8.60
CA SER A 235 3.00 13.98 -8.17
C SER A 235 3.30 14.47 -6.74
N VAL A 236 3.69 13.57 -5.84
CA VAL A 236 4.19 13.94 -4.50
C VAL A 236 5.53 14.68 -4.60
N SER A 237 6.42 14.24 -5.49
CA SER A 237 7.71 14.88 -5.73
C SER A 237 7.52 16.30 -6.26
N ASP A 238 6.62 16.49 -7.23
CA ASP A 238 6.24 17.80 -7.79
C ASP A 238 5.72 18.74 -6.70
N TYR A 239 4.80 18.24 -5.88
CA TYR A 239 4.22 19.00 -4.77
C TYR A 239 5.28 19.46 -3.76
N LEU A 240 6.21 18.57 -3.41
CA LEU A 240 7.30 18.88 -2.48
C LEU A 240 8.32 19.84 -3.09
N LEU A 241 8.62 19.74 -4.39
CA LEU A 241 9.54 20.63 -5.08
C LEU A 241 8.97 22.06 -5.19
N ALA A 242 7.65 22.19 -5.37
CA ALA A 242 6.95 23.48 -5.36
C ALA A 242 6.89 24.15 -3.97
N CYS A 243 7.25 23.44 -2.90
CA CYS A 243 7.22 23.99 -1.55
C CYS A 243 8.36 24.99 -1.28
N LYS A 244 8.06 26.03 -0.51
CA LYS A 244 9.02 27.08 -0.12
C LYS A 244 10.07 26.59 0.88
N GLU A 245 9.77 25.55 1.63
CA GLU A 245 10.63 25.01 2.67
C GLU A 245 11.75 24.15 2.06
N ASP A 246 13.01 24.48 2.37
CA ASP A 246 14.20 23.79 1.83
C ASP A 246 14.16 22.29 2.09
N LYS A 247 13.79 21.87 3.30
CA LYS A 247 13.64 20.46 3.67
C LYS A 247 12.64 19.69 2.78
N ALA A 248 11.58 20.36 2.32
CA ALA A 248 10.62 19.72 1.42
C ALA A 248 11.25 19.52 0.03
N ARG A 249 12.00 20.50 -0.46
CA ARG A 249 12.69 20.41 -1.75
C ARG A 249 13.85 19.42 -1.73
N GLU A 250 14.61 19.35 -0.65
CA GLU A 250 15.64 18.31 -0.43
C GLU A 250 15.02 16.91 -0.51
N PHE A 251 13.86 16.71 0.13
CA PHE A 251 13.14 15.45 0.05
C PHE A 251 12.61 15.17 -1.37
N ALA A 252 12.16 16.20 -2.09
CA ALA A 252 11.76 16.07 -3.49
C ALA A 252 12.94 15.62 -4.37
N THR A 253 14.12 16.24 -4.20
CA THR A 253 15.36 15.85 -4.89
C THR A 253 15.68 14.37 -4.66
N TYR A 254 15.56 13.91 -3.41
CA TYR A 254 15.70 12.49 -3.08
C TYR A 254 14.69 11.62 -3.85
N LEU A 255 13.41 11.97 -3.85
CA LEU A 255 12.38 11.18 -4.54
C LEU A 255 12.58 11.14 -6.05
N PHE A 256 12.88 12.28 -6.69
CA PHE A 256 13.19 12.33 -8.12
C PHE A 256 14.39 11.42 -8.46
N THR A 257 15.43 11.45 -7.64
CA THR A 257 16.62 10.61 -7.82
C THR A 257 16.27 9.13 -7.68
N ALA A 258 15.58 8.75 -6.59
CA ALA A 258 15.20 7.36 -6.33
C ALA A 258 14.27 6.79 -7.43
N LEU A 259 13.31 7.59 -7.91
CA LEU A 259 12.43 7.20 -9.02
C LEU A 259 13.19 7.05 -10.34
N PHE A 260 14.14 7.94 -10.62
CA PHE A 260 14.93 7.85 -11.84
C PHE A 260 15.86 6.63 -11.86
N GLU A 261 16.48 6.32 -10.71
CA GLU A 261 17.37 5.16 -10.55
C GLU A 261 16.62 3.83 -10.64
N GLU A 262 15.44 3.73 -10.04
CA GLU A 262 14.66 2.49 -10.02
C GLU A 262 13.96 2.21 -11.36
N PHE A 263 13.52 3.25 -12.09
CA PHE A 263 12.75 3.11 -13.33
C PHE A 263 13.60 3.41 -14.58
N SER A 264 13.95 2.33 -15.30
CA SER A 264 14.72 2.42 -16.55
C SER A 264 13.85 2.52 -17.81
N ASP A 265 12.53 2.46 -17.70
CA ASP A 265 11.64 2.53 -18.86
C ASP A 265 11.45 3.95 -19.39
N THR A 266 11.25 4.06 -20.70
CA THR A 266 11.15 5.35 -21.39
C THR A 266 10.00 6.20 -20.89
N PHE A 267 8.86 5.59 -20.56
CA PHE A 267 7.67 6.31 -20.11
C PHE A 267 7.92 7.00 -18.77
N SER A 268 8.34 6.25 -17.75
CA SER A 268 8.63 6.81 -16.42
C SER A 268 9.68 7.92 -16.48
N ARG A 269 10.73 7.74 -17.29
CA ARG A 269 11.78 8.76 -17.44
C ARG A 269 11.30 10.01 -18.17
N GLN A 270 10.49 9.87 -19.21
CA GLN A 270 9.93 11.01 -19.94
C GLN A 270 9.02 11.85 -19.03
N GLU A 271 8.17 11.20 -18.25
CA GLU A 271 7.25 11.87 -17.31
C GLU A 271 8.02 12.60 -16.21
N LEU A 272 9.04 11.95 -15.64
CA LEU A 272 9.90 12.55 -14.63
C LEU A 272 10.64 13.78 -15.17
N VAL A 273 11.28 13.66 -16.33
CA VAL A 273 12.00 14.76 -16.98
C VAL A 273 11.03 15.87 -17.40
N GLY A 274 9.85 15.52 -17.90
CA GLY A 274 8.80 16.48 -18.25
C GLY A 274 8.31 17.30 -17.05
N SER A 275 8.16 16.66 -15.90
CA SER A 275 7.88 17.35 -14.63
C SER A 275 9.00 18.36 -14.29
N LEU A 276 10.27 17.93 -14.29
CA LEU A 276 11.39 18.81 -13.97
C LEU A 276 11.45 20.02 -14.91
N ILE A 277 11.20 19.83 -16.21
CA ILE A 277 11.16 20.93 -17.18
C ILE A 277 10.01 21.89 -16.88
N THR A 278 8.86 21.38 -16.44
CA THR A 278 7.73 22.22 -16.01
C THR A 278 8.11 23.10 -14.82
N HIS A 279 8.86 22.56 -13.85
CA HIS A 279 9.38 23.36 -12.72
C HIS A 279 10.45 24.37 -13.13
N ILE A 280 11.30 24.05 -14.11
CA ILE A 280 12.25 25.02 -14.70
C ILE A 280 11.49 26.16 -15.40
N GLY A 281 10.36 25.85 -16.03
CA GLY A 281 9.48 26.81 -16.68
C GLY A 281 8.53 27.56 -15.74
N SER A 282 8.51 27.29 -14.43
CA SER A 282 7.51 27.88 -13.52
C SER A 282 7.72 29.36 -13.21
N GLY A 283 8.93 29.88 -13.48
CA GLY A 283 9.33 31.25 -13.15
C GLY A 283 9.59 31.50 -11.66
N VAL A 284 9.45 30.47 -10.81
CA VAL A 284 9.68 30.57 -9.37
C VAL A 284 11.14 30.23 -9.05
N SER A 285 11.95 31.25 -8.69
CA SER A 285 13.42 31.12 -8.56
C SER A 285 13.90 29.89 -7.77
N TYR A 286 13.28 29.57 -6.63
CA TYR A 286 13.70 28.41 -5.82
C TYR A 286 13.31 27.06 -6.45
N GLU A 287 12.19 27.00 -7.18
CA GLU A 287 11.79 25.79 -7.91
C GLU A 287 12.70 25.56 -9.10
N VAL A 288 12.95 26.63 -9.87
CA VAL A 288 13.85 26.59 -11.03
C VAL A 288 15.24 26.12 -10.62
N SER A 289 15.80 26.69 -9.55
CA SER A 289 17.14 26.31 -9.07
C SER A 289 17.18 24.85 -8.63
N SER A 290 16.21 24.40 -7.83
CA SER A 290 16.15 23.02 -7.33
C SER A 290 15.95 22.01 -8.48
N ALA A 291 15.08 22.33 -9.45
CA ALA A 291 14.82 21.47 -10.61
C ALA A 291 16.05 21.35 -11.53
N LEU A 292 16.79 22.46 -11.74
CA LEU A 292 18.05 22.45 -12.48
C LEU A 292 19.11 21.60 -11.76
N ASP A 293 19.25 21.76 -10.44
CA ASP A 293 20.20 20.98 -9.64
C ASP A 293 19.91 19.47 -9.73
N ILE A 294 18.63 19.08 -9.66
CA ILE A 294 18.21 17.69 -9.87
C ILE A 294 18.59 17.23 -11.29
N MET A 295 18.26 18.00 -12.32
CA MET A 295 18.56 17.65 -13.71
C MET A 295 20.07 17.50 -13.98
N ILE A 296 20.89 18.37 -13.38
CA ILE A 296 22.36 18.29 -13.43
C ILE A 296 22.87 17.03 -12.74
N SER A 297 22.33 16.69 -11.57
CA SER A 297 22.67 15.47 -10.84
C SER A 297 22.35 14.21 -11.66
N LEU A 298 21.15 14.13 -12.24
CA LEU A 298 20.71 13.00 -13.07
C LEU A 298 21.56 12.86 -14.35
N THR A 299 21.89 13.97 -15.01
CA THR A 299 22.71 13.95 -16.24
C THR A 299 24.16 13.58 -15.98
N SER A 300 24.73 14.03 -14.86
CA SER A 300 26.12 13.72 -14.49
C SER A 300 26.31 12.26 -14.12
N ASN A 301 25.30 11.63 -13.50
CA ASN A 301 25.38 10.26 -13.02
C ASN A 301 24.92 9.20 -14.05
N ASN A 302 24.08 9.58 -15.03
CA ASN A 302 23.41 8.63 -15.94
C ASN A 302 23.40 9.09 -17.42
N SER A 303 24.49 9.69 -17.90
CA SER A 303 24.57 10.31 -19.24
C SER A 303 24.13 9.42 -20.42
N GLU A 304 24.47 8.13 -20.43
CA GLU A 304 24.09 7.18 -21.50
C GLU A 304 22.57 6.91 -21.55
N GLU A 305 21.93 7.07 -20.40
CA GLU A 305 20.59 6.64 -20.08
C GLU A 305 19.53 7.73 -20.38
N LEU A 306 20.00 8.95 -20.64
CA LEU A 306 19.22 10.12 -21.05
C LEU A 306 19.32 10.43 -22.55
N ILE A 307 20.24 9.77 -23.28
CA ILE A 307 20.40 9.91 -24.73
C ILE A 307 19.07 9.71 -25.50
N PRO A 308 18.23 8.70 -25.18
CA PRO A 308 16.94 8.51 -25.86
C PRO A 308 15.94 9.64 -25.62
N ILE A 309 16.12 10.42 -24.56
CA ILE A 309 15.19 11.45 -24.08
C ILE A 309 15.70 12.85 -24.43
N ALA A 310 16.97 12.99 -24.82
CA ALA A 310 17.61 14.25 -25.19
C ALA A 310 16.85 15.03 -26.29
N SER A 311 16.25 14.33 -27.25
CA SER A 311 15.40 14.94 -28.30
C SER A 311 14.14 15.58 -27.72
N HIS A 312 13.55 14.97 -26.69
CA HIS A 312 12.37 15.48 -26.00
C HIS A 312 12.74 16.67 -25.11
N ILE A 313 13.85 16.58 -24.37
CA ILE A 313 14.40 17.69 -23.58
C ILE A 313 14.59 18.92 -24.48
N THR A 314 15.20 18.73 -25.66
CA THR A 314 15.40 19.81 -26.65
C THR A 314 14.08 20.34 -27.21
N GLY A 315 13.09 19.47 -27.42
CA GLY A 315 11.74 19.86 -27.86
C GLY A 315 11.00 20.71 -26.82
N TYR A 316 11.06 20.32 -25.55
CA TYR A 316 10.45 21.09 -24.46
C TYR A 316 11.14 22.43 -24.22
N PHE A 317 12.48 22.50 -24.27
CA PHE A 317 13.20 23.78 -24.19
C PHE A 317 12.85 24.73 -25.34
N ARG A 318 12.55 24.21 -26.54
CA ARG A 318 12.04 25.04 -27.65
C ARG A 318 10.63 25.58 -27.38
N LEU A 319 9.78 24.81 -26.72
CA LEU A 319 8.42 25.23 -26.36
C LEU A 319 8.40 26.20 -25.17
N SER A 320 9.29 26.03 -24.18
CA SER A 320 9.41 26.95 -23.05
C SER A 320 10.15 28.25 -23.41
N GLY A 321 11.00 28.23 -24.45
CA GLY A 321 11.63 29.43 -25.01
C GLY A 321 10.68 30.41 -25.71
N GLU A 322 9.40 30.04 -25.91
CA GLU A 322 8.35 30.98 -26.34
C GLU A 322 7.72 31.75 -25.16
N PHE A 323 8.06 31.40 -23.91
CA PHE A 323 7.68 32.13 -22.70
C PHE A 323 8.93 32.74 -22.03
N SER A 324 9.49 33.77 -22.65
CA SER A 324 10.45 34.70 -22.04
C SER A 324 9.85 36.10 -21.95
#